data_AF-L7UR76-F1
#
_entry.id   AF-L7UR76-F1
#
_cell.length_a   1.000
_cell.length_b   1.000
_cell.length_c   1.000
_cell.angle_alpha   90.00
_cell.angle_beta   90.00
_cell.angle_gamma   90.00
#
_symmetry.space_group_name_H-M   'P 1'
#
loop_
_entity.id
_entity.type
_entity.pdbx_description
1 polymer ?
#
loop_
_entity_poly.entity_id
_entity_poly.type
_entity_poly.pdbx_seq_one_letter_code
_entity_poly.pdbx_strand_id
1 'polypeptide(L)'
;MALPAHHYARAALKAELHVQVEVVEVVLPAVTPGNAWVTGRIARVFKGKPGFLSSRVTFEVPCRRPGDSPPPSGIRWKDTEALEKAAVMEVYLTPHEGRYHVAGYSTVLLEAVTDEPQRTFTEEDGQPPVPPRARIPRWGVLLLIAAGALAAFLVIS
;
A
#
# COMPACT_ATOMS: atom_id res chain seq x y z
N MET A 1 6.25 -9.73 9.66
CA MET A 1 6.62 -10.00 8.27
C MET A 1 5.88 -8.97 7.45
N ALA A 2 6.58 -8.21 6.59
CA ALA A 2 5.92 -7.23 5.73
C ALA A 2 4.87 -7.93 4.85
N LEU A 3 3.76 -7.25 4.56
CA LEU A 3 2.79 -7.79 3.60
C LEU A 3 3.41 -7.79 2.20
N PRO A 4 2.97 -8.69 1.31
CA PRO A 4 3.37 -8.62 -0.08
C PRO A 4 3.04 -7.25 -0.70
N ALA A 5 3.90 -6.76 -1.60
CA ALA A 5 3.81 -5.41 -2.18
C ALA A 5 2.42 -5.07 -2.72
N HIS A 6 1.76 -6.03 -3.38
CA HIS A 6 0.45 -5.86 -3.98
C HIS A 6 -0.67 -5.54 -2.99
N HIS A 7 -0.53 -5.90 -1.71
CA HIS A 7 -1.50 -5.49 -0.68
C HIS A 7 -1.49 -3.97 -0.47
N TYR A 8 -0.29 -3.37 -0.40
CA TYR A 8 -0.15 -1.93 -0.22
C TYR A 8 -0.62 -1.16 -1.44
N ALA A 9 -0.28 -1.65 -2.64
CA ALA A 9 -0.72 -1.05 -3.89
C ALA A 9 -2.26 -1.04 -4.01
N ARG A 10 -2.93 -2.17 -3.73
CA ARG A 10 -4.41 -2.22 -3.70
C ARG A 10 -5.01 -1.24 -2.70
N ALA A 11 -4.39 -1.06 -1.54
CA ALA A 11 -4.89 -0.10 -0.56
C ALA A 11 -4.76 1.34 -1.08
N ALA A 12 -3.60 1.71 -1.64
CA ALA A 12 -3.38 3.02 -2.24
C ALA A 12 -4.31 3.30 -3.43
N LEU A 13 -4.53 2.31 -4.31
CA LEU A 13 -5.48 2.41 -5.43
C LEU A 13 -6.92 2.64 -4.96
N LYS A 14 -7.32 2.04 -3.83
CA LYS A 14 -8.64 2.22 -3.23
C LYS A 14 -8.80 3.51 -2.43
N ALA A 15 -7.71 4.20 -2.11
CA ALA A 15 -7.75 5.44 -1.34
C ALA A 15 -8.57 6.51 -2.08
N GLU A 16 -9.35 7.28 -1.35
CA GLU A 16 -10.19 8.34 -1.93
C GLU A 16 -9.34 9.54 -2.38
N LEU A 17 -8.24 9.80 -1.68
CA LEU A 17 -7.33 10.90 -1.96
C LEU A 17 -5.91 10.40 -2.23
N HIS A 18 -5.23 11.03 -3.17
CA HIS A 18 -3.78 11.00 -3.34
C HIS A 18 -3.32 12.45 -3.43
N VAL A 19 -2.58 12.90 -2.43
CA VAL A 19 -2.31 14.33 -2.20
C VAL A 19 -0.88 14.54 -1.73
N GLN A 20 -0.40 15.77 -1.91
CA GLN A 20 0.74 16.28 -1.15
C GLN A 20 0.25 17.22 -0.06
N VAL A 21 0.75 17.02 1.14
CA VAL A 21 0.39 17.77 2.33
C VAL A 21 1.62 18.52 2.82
N GLU A 22 1.55 19.84 2.85
CA GLU A 22 2.52 20.66 3.58
C GLU A 22 2.32 20.40 5.07
N VAL A 23 3.37 19.88 5.71
CA VAL A 23 3.34 19.51 7.12
C VAL A 23 3.40 20.78 7.95
N VAL A 24 2.42 20.93 8.84
CA VAL A 24 2.35 22.06 9.78
C VAL A 24 2.79 21.61 11.16
N GLU A 25 2.42 20.39 11.55
CA GLU A 25 2.67 19.86 12.88
C GLU A 25 2.79 18.34 12.83
N VAL A 26 3.75 17.81 13.59
CA VAL A 26 3.91 16.38 13.86
C VAL A 26 3.88 16.20 15.38
N VAL A 27 2.92 15.41 15.86
CA VAL A 27 2.82 15.02 17.27
C VAL A 27 3.25 13.56 17.38
N LEU A 28 4.43 13.33 17.95
CA LEU A 28 4.96 11.99 18.18
C LEU A 28 4.22 11.26 19.31
N PRO A 29 4.15 9.91 19.26
CA PRO A 29 3.62 9.14 20.38
C PRO A 29 4.57 9.23 21.59
N ALA A 30 4.01 9.16 22.80
CA ALA A 30 4.79 9.18 24.04
C ALA A 30 5.76 7.98 24.15
N VAL A 31 5.41 6.86 23.53
CA VAL A 31 6.20 5.63 23.48
C VAL A 31 6.33 5.19 22.02
N THR A 32 7.54 4.77 21.62
CA THR A 32 7.82 4.20 20.30
C THR A 32 8.11 2.70 20.41
N PRO A 33 7.76 1.89 19.40
CA PRO A 33 7.05 2.25 18.16
C PRO A 33 5.58 2.62 18.42
N GLY A 34 5.01 3.53 17.63
CA GLY A 34 3.64 4.01 17.80
C GLY A 34 3.12 4.81 16.60
N ASN A 35 1.98 5.47 16.73
CA ASN A 35 1.42 6.33 15.69
C ASN A 35 1.67 7.80 16.01
N ALA A 36 2.32 8.51 15.09
CA ALA A 36 2.39 9.97 15.12
C ALA A 36 1.16 10.57 14.43
N TRP A 37 0.66 11.67 14.96
CA TRP A 37 -0.35 12.49 14.28
C TRP A 37 0.34 13.54 13.43
N VAL A 38 0.08 13.53 12.13
CA VAL A 38 0.55 14.55 11.20
C VAL A 38 -0.63 15.44 10.85
N THR A 39 -0.46 16.75 11.04
CA THR A 39 -1.42 17.76 10.62
C THR A 39 -0.78 18.69 9.61
N GLY A 40 -1.52 19.00 8.55
CA GLY A 40 -1.02 19.85 7.48
C GLY A 40 -2.11 20.45 6.62
N ARG A 41 -1.69 21.08 5.51
CA ARG A 41 -2.57 21.61 4.48
C ARG A 41 -2.32 20.90 3.16
N ILE A 42 -3.40 20.54 2.46
CA ILE A 42 -3.28 19.91 1.14
C ILE A 42 -2.76 20.95 0.14
N ALA A 43 -1.54 20.75 -0.36
CA ALA A 43 -0.90 21.63 -1.32
C ALA A 43 -1.09 21.16 -2.77
N ARG A 44 -1.29 19.84 -2.98
CA ARG A 44 -1.68 19.27 -4.28
C ARG A 44 -2.64 18.11 -4.14
N VAL A 45 -3.50 17.96 -5.14
CA VAL A 45 -4.44 16.85 -5.30
C VAL A 45 -4.16 16.14 -6.62
N PHE A 46 -3.69 14.90 -6.56
CA PHE A 46 -3.50 14.03 -7.72
C PHE A 46 -4.71 13.12 -7.96
N LYS A 47 -5.37 12.69 -6.89
CA LYS A 47 -6.64 11.96 -6.90
C LYS A 47 -7.57 12.52 -5.83
N GLY A 48 -8.85 12.67 -6.18
CA GLY A 48 -9.88 13.20 -5.28
C GLY A 48 -10.56 14.45 -5.83
N LYS A 49 -11.35 15.12 -5.00
CA LYS A 49 -12.03 16.37 -5.39
C LYS A 49 -11.05 17.55 -5.33
N PRO A 50 -10.96 18.40 -6.37
CA PRO A 50 -10.09 19.59 -6.35
C PRO A 50 -10.37 20.56 -5.19
N GLY A 51 -11.61 20.60 -4.70
CA GLY A 51 -12.01 21.44 -3.56
C GLY A 51 -11.32 21.13 -2.22
N PHE A 52 -10.53 20.04 -2.14
CA PHE A 52 -9.69 19.76 -0.98
C PHE A 52 -8.40 20.59 -0.95
N LEU A 53 -8.05 21.31 -2.03
CA LEU A 53 -6.88 22.18 -2.04
C LEU A 53 -6.92 23.20 -0.90
N SER A 54 -5.79 23.40 -0.23
CA SER A 54 -5.60 24.27 0.94
C SER A 54 -6.37 23.86 2.21
N SER A 55 -7.16 22.79 2.16
CA SER A 55 -7.89 22.28 3.31
C SER A 55 -6.94 21.69 4.35
N ARG A 56 -7.31 21.81 5.63
CA ARG A 56 -6.55 21.21 6.73
C ARG A 56 -6.89 19.72 6.81
N VAL A 57 -5.86 18.90 6.98
CA VAL A 57 -5.99 17.46 7.13
C VAL A 57 -5.15 16.96 8.30
N THR A 58 -5.64 15.96 9.02
CA THR A 58 -4.92 15.26 10.08
C THR A 58 -5.02 13.76 9.85
N PHE A 59 -3.90 13.06 9.93
CA PHE A 59 -3.82 11.61 9.73
C PHE A 59 -2.71 10.97 10.58
N GLU A 60 -2.84 9.66 10.80
CA GLU A 60 -1.85 8.88 11.54
C GLU A 60 -0.76 8.31 10.64
N VAL A 61 0.49 8.37 11.11
CA VAL A 61 1.65 7.75 10.48
C VAL A 61 2.38 6.88 11.50
N PRO A 62 2.48 5.55 11.27
CA PRO A 62 3.28 4.68 12.14
C PRO A 62 4.75 5.09 12.10
N CYS A 63 5.33 5.33 13.28
CA CYS A 63 6.71 5.77 13.44
C CYS A 63 7.46 4.96 14.50
N ARG A 64 8.78 4.93 14.38
CA ARG A 64 9.70 4.26 15.28
C ARG A 64 11.03 5.01 15.37
N ARG A 65 11.77 4.79 16.45
CA ARG A 65 13.13 5.28 16.64
C ARG A 65 14.17 4.22 16.23
N PRO A 66 15.41 4.63 15.94
CA PRO A 66 16.53 3.70 15.84
C PRO A 66 16.65 2.84 17.11
N GLY A 67 16.79 1.54 16.94
CA GLY A 67 16.84 0.58 18.05
C GLY A 67 15.49 -0.03 18.45
N ASP A 68 14.36 0.53 17.99
CA ASP A 68 13.06 -0.08 18.23
C ASP A 68 12.95 -1.45 17.52
N SER A 69 12.37 -2.42 18.22
CA SER A 69 12.09 -3.77 17.72
C SER A 69 10.58 -3.98 17.55
N PRO A 70 9.96 -3.43 16.49
CA PRO A 70 8.53 -3.60 16.28
C PRO A 70 8.20 -5.07 15.99
N PRO A 71 7.02 -5.55 16.42
CA PRO A 71 6.62 -6.92 16.18
C PRO A 71 6.52 -7.19 14.66
N PRO A 72 6.73 -8.44 14.21
CA PRO A 72 6.59 -8.81 12.81
C PRO A 72 5.19 -8.46 12.29
N SER A 73 5.08 -7.35 11.55
CA SER A 73 3.81 -6.82 11.07
C SER A 73 3.91 -6.35 9.61
N GLY A 74 2.75 -6.09 9.01
CA GLY A 74 2.62 -5.44 7.72
C GLY A 74 2.79 -3.92 7.76
N ILE A 75 3.18 -3.33 8.89
CA ILE A 75 3.25 -1.88 9.05
C ILE A 75 4.54 -1.35 8.40
N ARG A 76 4.43 -0.25 7.64
CA ARG A 76 5.60 0.49 7.13
C ARG A 76 5.93 1.62 8.08
N TRP A 77 6.88 1.36 8.98
CA TRP A 77 7.31 2.31 9.99
C TRP A 77 8.16 3.43 9.39
N LYS A 78 7.88 4.68 9.75
CA LYS A 78 8.71 5.84 9.45
C LYS A 78 9.66 6.14 10.59
N ASP A 79 10.83 6.65 10.25
CA ASP A 79 11.75 7.18 11.26
C ASP A 79 11.17 8.46 11.85
N THR A 80 11.20 8.60 13.18
CA THR A 80 10.61 9.76 13.87
C THR A 80 11.33 11.06 13.51
N GLU A 81 12.65 11.05 13.42
CA GLU A 81 13.44 12.26 13.13
C GLU A 81 13.21 12.71 11.68
N ALA A 82 13.13 11.77 10.74
CA ALA A 82 12.77 12.07 9.37
C ALA A 82 11.34 12.62 9.26
N LEU A 83 10.39 12.11 10.06
CA LEU A 83 9.01 12.57 10.06
C LEU A 83 8.90 14.01 10.59
N GLU A 84 9.59 14.34 11.68
CA GLU A 84 9.62 15.69 12.27
C GLU A 84 10.24 16.74 11.33
N LYS A 85 11.19 16.32 10.48
CA LYS A 85 11.86 17.19 9.51
C LYS A 85 11.14 17.31 8.16
N ALA A 86 10.09 16.52 7.92
CA ALA A 86 9.41 16.50 6.65
C ALA A 86 8.67 17.83 6.42
N ALA A 87 9.00 18.54 5.35
CA ALA A 87 8.29 19.75 4.94
C ALA A 87 6.98 19.40 4.22
N VAL A 88 7.01 18.35 3.40
CA VAL A 88 5.88 17.87 2.62
C VAL A 88 5.77 16.36 2.74
N MET A 89 4.54 15.84 2.76
CA MET A 89 4.27 14.41 2.66
C MET A 89 3.34 14.12 1.50
N GLU A 90 3.77 13.25 0.59
CA GLU A 90 2.88 12.64 -0.39
C GLU A 90 2.22 11.39 0.22
N VAL A 91 0.89 11.36 0.22
CA VAL A 91 0.10 10.35 0.94
C VAL A 91 -1.15 9.95 0.19
N TYR A 92 -1.57 8.70 0.42
CA TYR A 92 -2.86 8.16 0.01
C TYR A 92 -3.79 8.11 1.21
N LEU A 93 -4.91 8.84 1.18
CA LEU A 93 -5.79 8.98 2.34
C LEU A 93 -7.17 8.36 2.11
N THR A 94 -7.66 7.66 3.14
CA THR A 94 -9.02 7.14 3.22
C THR A 94 -9.69 7.74 4.46
N PRO A 95 -10.92 8.28 4.35
CA PRO A 95 -11.68 8.73 5.51
C PRO A 95 -11.91 7.61 6.52
N HIS A 96 -11.82 7.94 7.80
CA HIS A 96 -12.11 7.04 8.90
C HIS A 96 -12.51 7.86 10.14
N GLU A 97 -13.72 7.63 10.66
CA GLU A 97 -14.21 8.23 11.91
C GLU A 97 -13.99 9.76 12.00
N GLY A 98 -14.25 10.48 10.90
CA GLY A 98 -14.08 11.94 10.83
C GLY A 98 -12.63 12.43 10.67
N ARG A 99 -11.68 11.51 10.48
CA ARG A 99 -10.26 11.77 10.18
C ARG A 99 -9.84 11.02 8.91
N TYR A 100 -8.54 10.95 8.67
CA TYR A 100 -7.95 10.19 7.57
C TYR A 100 -6.92 9.17 8.04
N HIS A 101 -6.85 8.04 7.36
CA HIS A 101 -5.79 7.05 7.51
C HIS A 101 -4.96 6.97 6.24
N VAL A 102 -3.66 6.70 6.40
CA VAL A 102 -2.77 6.43 5.29
C VAL A 102 -3.03 5.04 4.73
N ALA A 103 -3.61 4.98 3.55
CA ALA A 103 -3.90 3.73 2.85
C ALA A 103 -2.61 2.96 2.55
N GLY A 104 -2.54 1.72 3.04
CA GLY A 104 -1.39 0.83 2.84
C GLY A 104 -0.08 1.36 3.44
N TYR A 105 -0.14 2.30 4.39
CA TYR A 105 1.05 2.96 4.95
C TYR A 105 1.96 3.58 3.88
N SER A 106 1.38 3.98 2.74
CA SER A 106 2.12 4.55 1.62
C SER A 106 2.30 6.05 1.82
N THR A 107 3.46 6.43 2.34
CA THR A 107 3.88 7.84 2.43
C THR A 107 5.28 8.03 1.82
N VAL A 108 5.49 9.20 1.23
CA VAL A 108 6.81 9.69 0.80
C VAL A 108 7.05 11.02 1.51
N LEU A 109 8.22 11.16 2.13
CA LEU A 109 8.64 12.42 2.77
C LEU A 109 9.40 13.23 1.71
N LEU A 110 9.06 14.51 1.58
CA LEU A 110 9.58 15.41 0.56
C LEU A 110 10.06 16.72 1.19
N GLU A 111 11.05 17.34 0.54
CA GLU A 111 11.59 18.64 0.94
C GLU A 111 10.75 19.82 0.44
N ALA A 112 10.00 19.63 -0.65
CA ALA A 112 9.14 20.63 -1.26
C ALA A 112 7.97 19.98 -2.01
N VAL A 113 6.95 20.78 -2.31
CA VAL A 113 5.80 20.37 -3.14
C VAL A 113 6.29 20.14 -4.58
N THR A 114 5.82 19.06 -5.22
CA THR A 114 6.15 18.73 -6.61
C THR A 114 4.90 18.74 -7.48
N ASP A 115 5.08 18.98 -8.77
CA ASP A 115 3.97 19.03 -9.74
C ASP A 115 3.44 17.65 -10.12
N GLU A 116 4.29 16.63 -10.00
CA GLU A 116 3.98 15.24 -10.30
C GLU A 116 4.12 14.36 -9.05
N PRO A 117 3.34 13.28 -8.94
CA PRO A 117 3.47 12.34 -7.83
C PRO A 117 4.80 11.57 -7.89
N GLN A 118 5.46 11.44 -6.75
CA GLN A 118 6.70 10.67 -6.62
C GLN A 118 6.43 9.16 -6.64
N ARG A 119 5.23 8.74 -6.22
CA ARG A 119 4.81 7.35 -6.31
C ARG A 119 3.40 7.29 -6.88
N THR A 120 3.28 6.64 -8.03
CA THR A 120 2.00 6.24 -8.62
C THR A 120 1.84 4.73 -8.48
N PHE A 121 0.63 4.27 -8.19
CA PHE A 121 0.27 2.85 -8.25
C PHE A 121 -0.64 2.61 -9.45
N THR A 122 -0.43 1.48 -10.10
CA THR A 122 -1.22 0.97 -11.22
C THR A 122 -1.98 -0.29 -10.81
N GLU A 123 -3.02 -0.67 -11.56
CA GLU A 123 -3.76 -1.92 -11.30
C GLU A 123 -2.85 -3.15 -11.32
N GLU A 124 -1.80 -3.15 -12.15
CA GLU A 124 -0.79 -4.22 -12.19
C GLU A 124 -0.05 -4.35 -10.86
N ASP A 125 0.33 -3.23 -10.23
CA ASP A 125 0.95 -3.25 -8.89
C ASP A 125 0.05 -3.90 -7.84
N GLY A 126 -1.28 -3.83 -8.03
CA GLY A 126 -2.28 -4.43 -7.14
C GLY A 126 -2.50 -5.93 -7.33
N GLN A 127 -1.95 -6.53 -8.39
CA GLN A 127 -2.14 -7.94 -8.68
C GLN A 127 -1.20 -8.83 -7.85
N PRO A 128 -1.67 -9.98 -7.34
CA PRO A 128 -0.78 -10.97 -6.76
C PRO A 128 0.19 -11.47 -7.84
N PRO A 129 1.42 -11.88 -7.48
CA PRO A 129 2.36 -12.43 -8.44
C PRO A 129 1.73 -13.63 -9.14
N VAL A 130 1.85 -13.67 -10.48
CA VAL A 130 1.40 -14.83 -11.26
C VAL A 130 2.19 -16.05 -10.77
N PRO A 131 1.54 -17.11 -10.28
CA PRO A 131 2.26 -18.30 -9.86
C PRO A 131 3.03 -18.86 -11.06
N PRO A 132 4.25 -19.39 -10.86
CA PRO A 132 4.97 -20.04 -11.94
C PRO A 132 4.07 -21.12 -12.54
N ARG A 133 3.90 -21.10 -13.87
CA ARG A 133 3.12 -22.14 -14.57
C ARG A 133 3.67 -23.49 -14.13
N ALA A 134 2.84 -24.31 -13.50
CA ALA A 134 3.22 -25.68 -13.20
C ALA A 134 3.64 -26.34 -14.52
N ARG A 135 4.91 -26.76 -14.60
CA ARG A 135 5.35 -27.64 -15.68
C ARG A 135 4.61 -28.95 -15.48
N ILE A 136 3.47 -29.12 -16.15
CA ILE A 136 2.82 -30.42 -16.24
C ILE A 136 3.84 -31.33 -16.94
N PRO A 137 4.36 -32.37 -16.26
CA PRO A 137 5.28 -33.30 -16.90
C PRO A 137 4.57 -33.96 -18.08
N ARG A 138 5.25 -34.09 -19.23
CA ARG A 138 4.69 -34.61 -20.49
C ARG A 138 4.02 -35.98 -20.34
N TRP A 139 4.37 -36.76 -19.31
CA TRP A 139 3.76 -38.05 -18.99
C TRP A 139 2.34 -37.95 -18.41
N GLY A 140 1.98 -36.82 -17.77
CA GLY A 140 0.64 -36.59 -17.23
C GLY A 140 -0.44 -36.39 -18.32
N VAL A 141 -0.04 -35.90 -19.49
CA VAL A 141 -0.94 -35.77 -20.66
C VAL A 141 -1.21 -37.12 -21.32
N LEU A 142 -0.24 -38.04 -21.30
CA LEU A 142 -0.39 -39.40 -21.84
C LEU A 142 -1.35 -40.26 -21.02
N LEU A 143 -1.40 -40.09 -19.69
CA LEU A 143 -2.33 -40.82 -18.82
C LEU A 143 -3.80 -40.40 -19.01
N LEU A 144 -4.07 -39.13 -19.34
CA LEU A 144 -5.44 -38.66 -19.66
C LEU A 144 -5.93 -39.17 -21.02
N ILE A 145 -5.04 -39.36 -22.00
CA ILE A 145 -5.40 -39.97 -23.29
C ILE A 145 -5.61 -41.48 -23.14
N ALA A 146 -4.83 -42.16 -22.30
CA ALA A 146 -4.97 -43.60 -22.05
C ALA A 146 -6.28 -43.95 -21.31
N ALA A 147 -6.76 -43.09 -20.39
CA ALA A 147 -8.03 -43.29 -19.70
C ALA A 147 -9.26 -43.13 -20.63
N GLY A 148 -9.17 -42.29 -21.67
CA GLY A 148 -10.22 -42.15 -22.68
C GLY A 148 -10.32 -43.35 -23.64
N ALA A 149 -9.21 -44.06 -23.88
CA ALA A 149 -9.20 -45.23 -24.77
C ALA A 149 -9.73 -46.52 -24.11
N LEU A 150 -9.68 -46.63 -22.77
CA LEU A 150 -10.20 -47.80 -22.06
C LEU A 150 -11.73 -47.79 -21.87
N ALA A 151 -12.36 -46.61 -21.91
CA ALA A 151 -13.82 -46.51 -21.79
C ALA A 151 -14.58 -46.90 -23.08
N ALA A 152 -13.91 -46.89 -24.24
CA ALA A 152 -14.53 -47.27 -25.52
C ALA A 152 -14.58 -48.80 -25.75
N PHE A 153 -13.86 -49.60 -24.96
CA PHE A 153 -13.78 -51.06 -25.15
C PHE A 153 -14.74 -51.88 -24.29
N LEU A 154 -15.52 -51.26 -23.40
CA LEU A 154 -16.41 -51.96 -22.46
C LEU A 154 -17.91 -51.85 -22.78
N VAL A 155 -18.28 -51.33 -23.96
CA VAL A 155 -19.69 -51.22 -24.42
C VAL A 155 -20.04 -52.27 -25.49
N ILE A 156 -19.12 -53.15 -25.87
CA ILE A 156 -19.38 -54.25 -26.82
C ILE A 156 -18.94 -55.58 -26.20
N SER A 157 -19.77 -56.15 -25.33
CA SER A 157 -19.83 -57.59 -25.02
C SER A 157 -21.18 -57.93 -24.42
#